data_AF-A0A1V9ZMN7-F1
#
_entry.id   AF-A0A1V9ZMN7-F1
#
_cell.length_a   1.000
_cell.length_b   1.000
_cell.length_c   1.000
_cell.angle_alpha   90.00
_cell.angle_beta   90.00
_cell.angle_gamma   90.00
#
_symmetry.space_group_name_H-M   'P 1'
#
loop_
_entity.id
_entity.type
_entity.pdbx_description
1 polymer ?
#
loop_
_entity_poly.entity_id
_entity_poly.type
_entity_poly.pdbx_seq_one_letter_code
_entity_poly.pdbx_strand_id
1 'polypeptide(L)'
;MDHVPLTKTSIRYQPTGVGFSYGGSDHNKDDVGLKSIFITDESFGGHYVPAAAHYIVNHANESDISINLKGIASGNGMTDPVTQIPYTADMARNNAYINLAPGDEFESLKLLQLLVGSHVLGTILERIPVNVYDIRKNCSGKCVACKDAFNKAPVKPLLVNGKKSGEVQATEILCFVQVYNAGHMVPENQPEKVLELINRFFSNKPLDV
;
A
#
# COMPACT_ATOMS: atom_id res chain seq x y z
N MET A 1 10.72 -34.66 7.82
CA MET A 1 10.00 -33.40 7.57
C MET A 1 10.98 -32.30 7.92
N ASP A 2 11.60 -31.71 6.92
CA ASP A 2 12.58 -30.64 7.15
C ASP A 2 11.82 -29.42 7.65
N HIS A 3 12.14 -28.99 8.87
CA HIS A 3 11.65 -27.75 9.45
C HIS A 3 12.22 -26.59 8.63
N VAL A 4 11.45 -26.11 7.65
CA VAL A 4 11.69 -24.79 7.07
C VAL A 4 11.52 -23.80 8.22
N PRO A 5 12.56 -23.04 8.63
CA PRO A 5 12.40 -22.04 9.67
C PRO A 5 11.38 -21.04 9.16
N LEU A 6 10.24 -20.94 9.84
CA LEU A 6 9.34 -19.81 9.62
C LEU A 6 10.18 -18.56 9.89
N THR A 7 10.40 -17.75 8.86
CA THR A 7 10.81 -16.35 9.05
C THR A 7 9.84 -15.78 10.07
N LYS A 8 10.33 -15.25 11.19
CA LYS A 8 9.46 -14.65 12.23
C LYS A 8 8.54 -13.62 11.56
N THR A 9 7.28 -13.98 11.33
CA THR A 9 6.24 -13.05 10.91
C THR A 9 5.70 -12.40 12.17
N SER A 10 5.82 -11.07 12.26
CA SER A 10 5.27 -10.32 13.38
C SER A 10 4.05 -9.51 12.91
N ILE A 11 2.91 -9.75 13.56
CA ILE A 11 1.74 -8.88 13.46
C ILE A 11 1.83 -7.88 14.62
N ARG A 12 1.87 -6.58 14.29
CA ARG A 12 2.03 -5.51 15.28
C ARG A 12 0.71 -4.76 15.45
N TYR A 13 0.15 -4.81 16.65
CA TYR A 13 -0.93 -3.89 17.02
C TYR A 13 -0.35 -2.49 17.24
N GLN A 14 -0.94 -1.48 16.62
CA GLN A 14 -0.50 -0.09 16.74
C GLN A 14 -1.67 0.85 16.40
N PRO A 15 -1.69 2.09 16.91
CA PRO A 15 -0.80 2.65 17.94
C PRO A 15 -1.13 2.11 19.35
N THR A 16 -0.57 2.73 20.39
CA THR A 16 -0.94 2.45 21.79
C THR A 16 -2.45 2.50 21.97
N GLY A 17 -3.02 1.50 22.64
CA GLY A 17 -4.46 1.38 22.89
C GLY A 17 -5.22 0.49 21.88
N VAL A 18 -4.56 0.00 20.81
CA VAL A 18 -5.16 -0.94 19.86
C VAL A 18 -4.83 -2.38 20.24
N GLY A 19 -5.85 -3.24 20.33
CA GLY A 19 -5.68 -4.67 20.60
C GLY A 19 -4.94 -4.93 21.91
N PHE A 20 -3.80 -5.62 21.83
CA PHE A 20 -2.94 -5.90 22.98
C PHE A 20 -1.85 -4.86 23.22
N SER A 21 -1.82 -3.76 22.46
CA SER A 21 -0.80 -2.71 22.62
C SER A 21 -1.18 -1.76 23.74
N TYR A 22 -0.38 -1.77 24.81
CA TYR A 22 -0.46 -0.81 25.93
C TYR A 22 0.85 -0.01 26.04
N GLY A 23 0.77 1.19 26.60
CA GLY A 23 1.91 2.10 26.70
C GLY A 23 2.87 1.62 27.79
N GLY A 24 4.07 1.20 27.42
CA GLY A 24 5.16 0.84 28.31
C GLY A 24 6.51 1.07 27.62
N SER A 25 7.59 1.13 28.39
CA SER A 25 8.98 1.34 27.89
C SER A 25 9.66 0.05 27.43
N ASP A 26 8.89 -1.01 27.14
CA ASP A 26 9.45 -2.30 26.76
C ASP A 26 9.87 -2.28 25.28
N HIS A 27 11.15 -2.03 25.07
CA HIS A 27 11.81 -2.16 23.78
C HIS A 27 12.50 -3.52 23.74
N ASN A 28 11.76 -4.57 23.36
CA ASN A 28 12.37 -5.87 23.14
C ASN A 28 13.36 -5.80 21.95
N LYS A 29 14.66 -5.85 22.26
CA LYS A 29 15.74 -5.82 21.28
C LYS A 29 15.98 -7.19 20.64
N ASP A 30 15.32 -8.26 21.07
CA ASP A 30 15.58 -9.63 20.61
C ASP A 30 15.05 -9.93 19.20
N ASP A 31 14.35 -8.98 18.58
CA ASP A 31 13.93 -9.04 17.16
C ASP A 31 14.93 -8.36 16.20
N VAL A 32 16.06 -7.85 16.70
CA VAL A 32 17.13 -7.29 15.85
C VAL A 32 17.98 -8.41 15.24
N GLY A 33 18.25 -8.33 13.93
CA GLY A 33 19.05 -9.33 13.20
C GLY A 33 18.31 -10.13 12.12
N LEU A 34 17.09 -9.72 11.73
CA LEU A 34 16.45 -10.29 10.54
C LEU A 34 17.31 -10.01 9.30
N LYS A 35 17.66 -11.08 8.56
CA LYS A 35 18.47 -10.99 7.33
C LYS A 35 17.82 -10.14 6.25
N SER A 36 16.48 -10.09 6.20
CA SER A 36 15.69 -9.28 5.27
C SER A 36 14.37 -8.90 5.96
N ILE A 37 13.98 -7.63 5.88
CA ILE A 37 12.69 -7.13 6.38
C ILE A 37 11.85 -6.66 5.21
N PHE A 38 10.59 -7.08 5.18
CA PHE A 38 9.56 -6.55 4.31
C PHE A 38 8.44 -6.01 5.21
N ILE A 39 7.83 -4.90 4.82
CA ILE A 39 6.76 -4.28 5.60
C ILE A 39 5.53 -4.19 4.72
N THR A 40 4.40 -4.70 5.22
CA THR A 40 3.15 -4.70 4.47
C THR A 40 2.01 -4.11 5.29
N ASP A 41 1.05 -3.49 4.62
CA ASP A 41 -0.15 -2.95 5.26
C ASP A 41 -1.42 -3.12 4.42
N GLU A 42 -2.53 -2.65 5.00
CA GLU A 42 -3.80 -2.50 4.34
C GLU A 42 -4.48 -1.18 4.76
N SER A 43 -5.31 -0.61 3.88
CA SER A 43 -6.20 0.51 4.20
C SER A 43 -5.45 1.75 4.70
N PHE A 44 -5.81 2.30 5.85
CA PHE A 44 -5.12 3.45 6.45
C PHE A 44 -3.62 3.17 6.73
N GLY A 45 -3.22 1.91 6.72
CA GLY A 45 -1.84 1.49 6.74
C GLY A 45 -0.96 2.12 5.67
N GLY A 46 -1.53 2.52 4.52
CA GLY A 46 -0.85 3.25 3.45
C GLY A 46 -0.20 4.57 3.89
N HIS A 47 -0.48 5.08 5.10
CA HIS A 47 0.28 6.16 5.72
C HIS A 47 1.44 5.67 6.60
N TYR A 48 1.28 4.53 7.27
CA TYR A 48 2.22 4.01 8.25
C TYR A 48 3.44 3.35 7.61
N VAL A 49 3.27 2.43 6.66
CA VAL A 49 4.41 1.70 6.10
C VAL A 49 5.30 2.59 5.25
N PRO A 50 4.78 3.47 4.38
CA PRO A 50 5.66 4.38 3.66
C PRO A 50 6.42 5.30 4.64
N ALA A 51 5.77 5.85 5.66
CA ALA A 51 6.45 6.66 6.66
C ALA A 51 7.56 5.88 7.41
N ALA A 52 7.27 4.65 7.85
CA ALA A 52 8.25 3.80 8.52
C ALA A 52 9.42 3.43 7.61
N ALA A 53 9.15 3.07 6.35
CA ALA A 53 10.19 2.74 5.38
C ALA A 53 11.09 3.95 5.07
N HIS A 54 10.49 5.14 4.91
CA HIS A 54 11.25 6.38 4.72
C HIS A 54 12.16 6.68 5.91
N TYR A 55 11.64 6.52 7.14
CA TYR A 55 12.43 6.68 8.35
C TYR A 55 13.61 5.70 8.39
N ILE A 56 13.36 4.41 8.15
CA ILE A 56 14.40 3.36 8.14
C ILE A 56 15.51 3.71 7.13
N VAL A 57 15.14 4.09 5.90
CA VAL A 57 16.12 4.40 4.85
C VAL A 57 16.96 5.63 5.18
N ASN A 58 16.35 6.70 5.71
CA ASN A 58 17.06 7.94 6.00
C ASN A 58 17.94 7.88 7.24
N HIS A 59 17.64 7.00 8.20
CA HIS A 59 18.39 6.87 9.46
C HIS A 59 19.23 5.59 9.50
N ALA A 60 19.43 4.92 8.35
CA ALA A 60 20.13 3.64 8.27
C ALA A 60 21.57 3.69 8.81
N ASN A 61 22.22 4.87 8.77
CA ASN A 61 23.59 5.08 9.24
C ASN A 61 23.68 5.68 10.66
N GLU A 62 22.55 5.93 11.32
CA GLU A 62 22.50 6.63 12.62
C GLU A 62 22.35 5.68 13.81
N SER A 63 22.20 4.38 13.56
CA SER A 63 21.90 3.35 14.55
C SER A 63 22.87 2.18 14.42
N ASP A 64 23.29 1.62 15.57
CA ASP A 64 24.08 0.38 15.62
C ASP A 64 23.29 -0.84 15.12
N ILE A 65 21.96 -0.70 15.00
CA ILE A 65 21.06 -1.71 14.43
C ILE A 65 20.86 -1.43 12.94
N SER A 66 21.42 -2.30 12.09
CA SER A 66 21.17 -2.29 10.65
C SER A 66 19.86 -3.00 10.31
N ILE A 67 18.89 -2.27 9.73
CA ILE A 67 17.64 -2.85 9.22
C ILE A 67 17.77 -3.08 7.70
N ASN A 68 17.76 -4.34 7.27
CA ASN A 68 17.84 -4.70 5.84
C ASN A 68 16.45 -4.69 5.19
N LEU A 69 15.87 -3.50 5.00
CA LEU A 69 14.59 -3.34 4.31
C LEU A 69 14.71 -3.75 2.83
N LYS A 70 13.90 -4.71 2.40
CA LYS A 70 13.88 -5.25 1.04
C LYS A 70 12.71 -4.78 0.19
N GLY A 71 11.61 -4.39 0.82
CA GLY A 71 10.45 -3.87 0.10
C GLY A 71 9.30 -3.50 1.01
N ILE A 72 8.37 -2.73 0.43
CA ILE A 72 7.08 -2.42 1.04
C ILE A 72 5.95 -2.82 0.09
N ALA A 73 4.80 -3.20 0.65
CA ALA A 73 3.58 -3.43 -0.11
C ALA A 73 2.37 -2.92 0.67
N SER A 74 1.40 -2.33 -0.03
CA SER A 74 0.20 -1.78 0.57
C SER A 74 -1.03 -2.30 -0.16
N GLY A 75 -1.91 -3.00 0.55
CA GLY A 75 -3.20 -3.47 0.06
C GLY A 75 -4.25 -2.36 0.16
N ASN A 76 -4.71 -1.87 -0.98
CA ASN A 76 -5.73 -0.82 -1.05
C ASN A 76 -5.45 0.37 -0.10
N GLY A 77 -4.18 0.78 -0.04
CA GLY A 77 -3.68 1.78 0.89
C GLY A 77 -4.27 3.17 0.65
N MET A 78 -4.65 3.84 1.74
CA MET A 78 -4.89 5.28 1.76
C MET A 78 -3.53 5.98 1.80
N THR A 79 -3.09 6.51 0.67
CA THR A 79 -1.81 7.22 0.52
C THR A 79 -2.02 8.70 0.26
N ASP A 80 -3.13 9.06 -0.40
CA ASP A 80 -3.49 10.40 -0.78
C ASP A 80 -5.02 10.59 -0.73
N PRO A 81 -5.59 10.87 0.45
CA PRO A 81 -7.04 10.97 0.61
C PRO A 81 -7.66 12.14 -0.13
N VAL A 82 -6.91 13.22 -0.40
CA VAL A 82 -7.42 14.37 -1.15
C VAL A 82 -7.82 13.94 -2.57
N THR A 83 -7.06 13.03 -3.17
CA THR A 83 -7.42 12.43 -4.46
C THR A 83 -8.34 11.23 -4.28
N GLN A 84 -8.00 10.27 -3.39
CA GLN A 84 -8.67 8.97 -3.32
C GLN A 84 -10.12 9.05 -2.82
N ILE A 85 -10.42 9.91 -1.85
CA ILE A 85 -11.79 10.01 -1.29
C ILE A 85 -12.80 10.43 -2.37
N PRO A 86 -12.60 11.51 -3.15
CA PRO A 86 -13.50 11.87 -4.25
C PRO A 86 -13.76 10.78 -5.29
N TYR A 87 -12.78 9.89 -5.53
CA TYR A 87 -12.97 8.77 -6.46
C TYR A 87 -13.96 7.72 -5.94
N THR A 88 -14.33 7.73 -4.66
CA THR A 88 -15.34 6.79 -4.16
C THR A 88 -16.72 7.04 -4.77
N ALA A 89 -17.05 8.29 -5.11
CA ALA A 89 -18.25 8.63 -5.90
C ALA A 89 -18.17 8.01 -7.31
N ASP A 90 -17.03 8.16 -8.00
CA ASP A 90 -16.81 7.56 -9.31
C ASP A 90 -16.90 6.03 -9.26
N MET A 91 -16.36 5.41 -8.20
CA MET A 91 -16.48 3.96 -7.98
C MET A 91 -17.92 3.53 -7.73
N ALA A 92 -18.72 4.31 -7.00
CA ALA A 92 -20.13 4.01 -6.75
C ALA A 92 -20.97 4.11 -8.04
N ARG A 93 -20.70 5.11 -8.89
CA ARG A 93 -21.41 5.31 -10.16
C ARG A 93 -20.99 4.32 -11.24
N ASN A 94 -19.68 4.10 -11.39
CA ASN A 94 -19.08 3.28 -12.44
C ASN A 94 -18.78 1.85 -11.96
N ASN A 95 -19.40 1.42 -10.86
CA ASN A 95 -19.28 0.06 -10.37
C ASN A 95 -19.74 -0.93 -11.46
N ALA A 96 -18.93 -1.98 -11.68
CA ALA A 96 -19.17 -2.95 -12.75
C ALA A 96 -20.46 -3.79 -12.57
N TYR A 97 -21.06 -3.79 -11.39
CA TYR A 97 -22.22 -4.61 -11.05
C TYR A 97 -23.51 -3.78 -10.95
N ILE A 98 -23.48 -2.66 -10.24
CA ILE A 98 -24.66 -1.82 -10.00
C ILE A 98 -24.27 -0.35 -9.87
N ASN A 99 -24.98 0.54 -10.56
CA ASN A 99 -24.85 1.97 -10.34
C ASN A 99 -25.49 2.35 -8.99
N LEU A 100 -24.66 2.64 -7.99
CA LEU A 100 -25.07 3.00 -6.63
C LEU A 100 -25.33 4.50 -6.45
N ALA A 101 -25.00 5.32 -7.45
CA ALA A 101 -25.19 6.77 -7.42
C ALA A 101 -25.74 7.30 -8.78
N PRO A 102 -26.97 6.90 -9.17
CA PRO A 102 -27.58 7.37 -10.40
C PRO A 102 -28.09 8.82 -10.27
N GLY A 103 -28.09 9.56 -11.38
CA GLY A 103 -28.71 10.88 -11.46
C GLY A 103 -27.91 12.02 -10.81
N ASP A 104 -28.63 13.06 -10.39
CA ASP A 104 -28.09 14.36 -9.97
C ASP A 104 -27.36 14.32 -8.61
N GLU A 105 -27.55 13.24 -7.84
CA GLU A 105 -26.88 13.04 -6.57
C GLU A 105 -25.37 12.83 -6.73
N PHE A 106 -24.91 12.34 -7.89
CA PHE A 106 -23.49 12.06 -8.13
C PHE A 106 -22.60 13.30 -7.97
N GLU A 107 -22.98 14.43 -8.58
CA GLU A 107 -22.17 15.65 -8.49
C GLU A 107 -22.13 16.19 -7.06
N SER A 108 -23.27 16.10 -6.36
CA SER A 108 -23.37 16.48 -4.94
C SER A 108 -22.50 15.59 -4.04
N LEU A 109 -22.49 14.28 -4.28
CA LEU A 109 -21.62 13.32 -3.58
C LEU A 109 -20.14 13.59 -3.85
N LYS A 110 -19.78 13.87 -5.11
CA LYS A 110 -18.39 14.17 -5.48
C LYS A 110 -17.89 15.45 -4.82
N LEU A 111 -18.71 16.50 -4.79
CA LEU A 111 -18.39 17.76 -4.08
C LEU A 111 -18.25 17.53 -2.56
N LEU A 112 -19.16 16.76 -1.96
CA LEU A 112 -19.08 16.43 -0.53
C LEU A 112 -17.80 15.65 -0.20
N GLN A 113 -17.44 14.67 -1.02
CA GLN A 113 -16.21 13.90 -0.83
C GLN A 113 -14.95 14.74 -1.04
N LEU A 114 -14.97 15.69 -1.97
CA LEU A 114 -13.87 16.64 -2.13
C LEU A 114 -13.70 17.52 -0.89
N LEU A 115 -14.80 17.97 -0.29
CA LEU A 115 -14.76 18.71 0.97
C LEU A 115 -14.19 17.83 2.09
N VAL A 116 -14.65 16.59 2.25
CA VAL A 116 -14.15 15.66 3.28
C VAL A 116 -12.66 15.37 3.08
N GLY A 117 -12.25 15.01 1.86
CA GLY A 117 -10.86 14.72 1.52
C GLY A 117 -9.93 15.92 1.76
N SER A 118 -10.35 17.12 1.33
CA SER A 118 -9.51 18.32 1.39
C SER A 118 -9.51 19.00 2.77
N HIS A 119 -10.67 19.15 3.42
CA HIS A 119 -10.77 19.91 4.68
C HIS A 119 -10.52 19.06 5.92
N VAL A 120 -11.02 17.81 5.96
CA VAL A 120 -10.88 17.00 7.17
C VAL A 120 -9.55 16.25 7.12
N LEU A 121 -9.35 15.46 6.06
CA LEU A 121 -8.15 14.64 5.93
C LEU A 121 -6.94 15.47 5.52
N GLY A 122 -7.08 16.36 4.53
CA GLY A 122 -6.01 17.27 4.12
C GLY A 122 -5.42 18.08 5.28
N THR A 123 -6.25 18.70 6.12
CA THR A 123 -5.78 19.46 7.30
C THR A 123 -5.03 18.59 8.30
N ILE A 124 -5.44 17.34 8.51
CA ILE A 124 -4.72 16.40 9.40
C ILE A 124 -3.36 16.05 8.79
N LEU A 125 -3.32 15.82 7.48
CA LEU A 125 -2.10 15.45 6.76
C LEU A 125 -1.14 16.63 6.49
N GLU A 126 -1.60 17.89 6.49
CA GLU A 126 -0.70 19.04 6.42
C GLU A 126 0.08 19.23 7.73
N ARG A 127 -0.47 18.74 8.85
CA ARG A 127 0.16 18.82 10.17
C ARG A 127 1.16 17.69 10.42
N ILE A 128 1.15 16.65 9.58
CA ILE A 128 2.03 15.50 9.69
C ILE A 128 2.50 15.15 8.27
N PRO A 129 3.78 15.30 7.90
CA PRO A 129 4.24 14.92 6.57
C PRO A 129 4.23 13.38 6.41
N VAL A 130 3.05 12.80 6.18
CA VAL A 130 2.83 11.35 6.07
C VAL A 130 2.88 10.82 4.65
N ASN A 131 2.88 11.70 3.63
CA ASN A 131 3.02 11.29 2.23
C ASN A 131 4.40 11.71 1.68
N VAL A 132 5.42 10.96 2.09
CA VAL A 132 6.81 11.11 1.64
C VAL A 132 7.08 10.49 0.26
N TYR A 133 6.13 9.71 -0.26
CA TYR A 133 6.18 9.11 -1.60
C TYR A 133 5.03 9.66 -2.44
N ASP A 134 5.04 10.97 -2.70
CA ASP A 134 4.09 11.55 -3.64
C ASP A 134 4.43 11.10 -5.07
N ILE A 135 3.97 9.89 -5.41
CA ILE A 135 4.12 9.26 -6.72
C ILE A 135 3.43 10.05 -7.84
N ARG A 136 2.64 11.07 -7.49
CA ARG A 136 1.97 11.96 -8.45
C ARG A 136 2.88 13.09 -8.91
N LYS A 137 4.03 13.32 -8.27
CA LYS A 137 5.00 14.31 -8.74
C LYS A 137 5.49 13.94 -10.13
N ASN A 138 5.47 14.94 -11.02
CA ASN A 138 6.08 14.83 -12.33
C ASN A 138 7.57 14.55 -12.16
N CYS A 139 8.15 13.87 -13.15
CA CYS A 139 9.55 13.50 -13.09
C CYS A 139 10.43 14.75 -13.00
N SER A 140 11.31 14.81 -12.00
CA SER A 140 12.37 15.82 -11.91
C SER A 140 13.71 15.15 -11.66
N GLY A 141 14.72 15.52 -12.43
CA GLY A 141 16.04 14.90 -12.37
C GLY A 141 16.01 13.39 -12.69
N LYS A 142 16.68 12.58 -11.86
CA LYS A 142 16.83 11.12 -12.03
C LYS A 142 15.73 10.30 -11.33
N CYS A 143 14.61 10.91 -10.93
CA CYS A 143 13.55 10.19 -10.24
C CYS A 143 12.90 9.16 -11.18
N VAL A 144 13.07 7.86 -10.88
CA VAL A 144 12.54 6.73 -11.65
C VAL A 144 11.13 6.27 -11.20
N ALA A 145 10.67 6.70 -10.02
CA ALA A 145 9.29 6.53 -9.53
C ALA A 145 8.55 7.87 -9.56
N CYS A 146 8.14 8.28 -10.75
CA CYS A 146 7.35 9.49 -10.96
C CYS A 146 6.11 9.17 -11.79
N LYS A 147 5.13 10.07 -11.72
CA LYS A 147 3.83 9.90 -12.37
C LYS A 147 3.94 9.62 -13.86
N ASP A 148 4.78 10.37 -14.57
CA ASP A 148 4.90 10.23 -16.03
C ASP A 148 5.55 8.91 -16.43
N ALA A 149 6.58 8.47 -15.69
CA ALA A 149 7.22 7.18 -15.94
C ALA A 149 6.24 6.03 -15.66
N PHE A 150 5.50 6.11 -14.55
CA PHE A 150 4.50 5.11 -14.19
C PHE A 150 3.37 5.05 -15.22
N ASN A 151 2.80 6.20 -15.60
CA ASN A 151 1.72 6.27 -16.60
C ASN A 151 2.12 5.74 -17.98
N LYS A 152 3.42 5.80 -18.33
CA LYS A 152 3.95 5.24 -19.58
C LYS A 152 4.30 3.75 -19.48
N ALA A 153 4.39 3.20 -18.26
CA ALA A 153 4.71 1.80 -18.07
C ALA A 153 3.62 0.91 -18.70
N PRO A 154 3.99 -0.20 -19.35
CA PRO A 154 3.03 -1.09 -19.98
C PRO A 154 2.16 -1.77 -18.92
N VAL A 155 0.87 -1.90 -19.22
CA VAL A 155 -0.06 -2.73 -18.46
C VAL A 155 0.04 -4.16 -18.99
N LYS A 156 0.39 -5.10 -18.10
CA LYS A 156 0.51 -6.53 -18.40
C LYS A 156 -0.56 -7.33 -17.66
N PRO A 157 -0.99 -8.49 -18.16
CA PRO A 157 -1.93 -9.35 -17.43
C PRO A 157 -1.27 -9.92 -16.16
N LEU A 158 -1.97 -9.89 -15.03
CA LEU A 158 -1.60 -10.67 -13.85
C LEU A 158 -2.01 -12.13 -14.09
N LEU A 159 -1.05 -13.05 -14.11
CA LEU A 159 -1.31 -14.48 -14.26
C LEU A 159 -1.13 -15.21 -12.92
N VAL A 160 -2.19 -15.86 -12.45
CA VAL A 160 -2.16 -16.79 -11.31
C VAL A 160 -2.61 -18.14 -11.82
N ASN A 161 -1.76 -19.16 -11.69
CA ASN A 161 -2.03 -20.51 -12.20
C ASN A 161 -2.43 -20.54 -13.68
N GLY A 162 -1.79 -19.68 -14.50
CA GLY A 162 -2.07 -19.56 -15.94
C GLY A 162 -3.35 -18.81 -16.31
N LYS A 163 -4.13 -18.33 -15.32
CA LYS A 163 -5.38 -17.58 -15.55
C LYS A 163 -5.16 -16.08 -15.33
N LYS A 164 -5.69 -15.25 -16.26
CA LYS A 164 -5.76 -13.79 -16.07
C LYS A 164 -6.59 -13.50 -14.82
N SER A 165 -5.93 -12.96 -13.80
CA SER A 165 -6.51 -12.66 -12.49
C SER A 165 -6.54 -11.16 -12.19
N GLY A 166 -6.08 -10.34 -13.14
CA GLY A 166 -5.92 -8.91 -12.94
C GLY A 166 -4.96 -8.29 -13.94
N GLU A 167 -4.41 -7.14 -13.56
CA GLU A 167 -3.45 -6.37 -14.35
C GLU A 167 -2.31 -5.86 -13.46
N VAL A 168 -1.13 -5.74 -14.05
CA VAL A 168 0.06 -5.24 -13.40
C VAL A 168 0.64 -4.12 -14.24
N GLN A 169 0.93 -2.99 -13.60
CA GLN A 169 1.65 -1.88 -14.19
C GLN A 169 2.85 -1.58 -13.31
N ALA A 170 4.06 -1.69 -13.88
CA ALA A 170 5.29 -1.64 -13.10
C ALA A 170 6.38 -0.82 -13.80
N THR A 171 7.11 -0.08 -12.97
CA THR A 171 8.42 0.51 -13.26
C THR A 171 9.50 -0.34 -12.57
N GLU A 172 10.76 0.08 -12.64
CA GLU A 172 11.86 -0.60 -11.94
C GLU A 172 11.67 -0.68 -10.41
N ILE A 173 11.04 0.34 -9.81
CA ILE A 173 10.98 0.50 -8.34
C ILE A 173 9.57 0.66 -7.78
N LEU A 174 8.54 0.67 -8.63
CA LEU A 174 7.13 0.78 -8.22
C LEU A 174 6.28 -0.17 -9.06
N CYS A 175 5.42 -0.95 -8.39
CA CYS A 175 4.50 -1.89 -9.01
C CYS A 175 3.08 -1.66 -8.47
N PHE A 176 2.11 -1.54 -9.37
CA PHE A 176 0.68 -1.54 -9.05
C PHE A 176 0.06 -2.83 -9.57
N VAL A 177 -0.75 -3.46 -8.73
CA VAL A 177 -1.47 -4.68 -9.08
C VAL A 177 -2.95 -4.45 -8.87
N GLN A 178 -3.72 -4.56 -9.95
CA GLN A 178 -5.17 -4.70 -9.87
C GLN A 178 -5.52 -6.18 -9.82
N VAL A 179 -6.28 -6.60 -8.81
CA VAL A 179 -6.87 -7.94 -8.74
C VAL A 179 -8.34 -7.84 -9.11
N TYR A 180 -8.77 -8.64 -10.08
CA TYR A 180 -10.18 -8.64 -10.50
C TYR A 180 -11.08 -9.32 -9.47
N ASN A 181 -12.35 -8.92 -9.45
CA ASN A 181 -13.37 -9.43 -8.53
C ASN A 181 -12.96 -9.30 -7.05
N ALA A 182 -12.28 -8.20 -6.72
CA ALA A 182 -11.89 -7.84 -5.36
C ALA A 182 -12.34 -6.40 -5.06
N GLY A 183 -12.78 -6.18 -3.83
CA GLY A 183 -13.08 -4.86 -3.27
C GLY A 183 -11.94 -4.36 -2.40
N HIS A 184 -12.27 -3.70 -1.29
CA HIS A 184 -11.28 -3.20 -0.33
C HIS A 184 -10.48 -4.35 0.30
N MET A 185 -11.18 -5.40 0.75
CA MET A 185 -10.60 -6.56 1.42
C MET A 185 -10.13 -7.60 0.39
N VAL A 186 -9.10 -7.29 -0.39
CA VAL A 186 -8.57 -8.18 -1.44
C VAL A 186 -8.22 -9.58 -0.93
N PRO A 187 -7.56 -9.76 0.25
CA PRO A 187 -7.26 -11.09 0.78
C PRO A 187 -8.50 -11.92 1.10
N GLU A 188 -9.58 -11.27 1.55
CA GLU A 188 -10.86 -11.92 1.82
C GLU A 188 -11.57 -12.32 0.53
N ASN A 189 -11.55 -11.44 -0.48
CA ASN A 189 -12.27 -11.67 -1.74
C ASN A 189 -11.54 -12.65 -2.68
N GLN A 190 -10.20 -12.60 -2.72
CA GLN A 190 -9.37 -13.36 -3.65
C GLN A 190 -8.16 -14.01 -2.95
N PRO A 191 -8.37 -14.87 -1.93
CA PRO A 191 -7.30 -15.39 -1.06
C PRO A 191 -6.18 -16.13 -1.82
N GLU A 192 -6.53 -16.93 -2.83
CA GLU A 192 -5.55 -17.65 -3.67
C GLU A 192 -4.64 -16.67 -4.43
N LYS A 193 -5.20 -15.56 -4.94
CA LYS A 193 -4.48 -14.61 -5.80
C LYS A 193 -3.54 -13.79 -4.92
N VAL A 194 -4.02 -13.37 -3.75
CA VAL A 194 -3.20 -12.65 -2.77
C VAL A 194 -2.08 -13.53 -2.22
N LEU A 195 -2.32 -14.81 -1.96
CA LEU A 195 -1.27 -15.72 -1.53
C LEU A 195 -0.13 -15.79 -2.55
N GLU A 196 -0.46 -15.89 -3.84
CA GLU A 196 0.54 -15.86 -4.92
C GLU A 196 1.32 -14.54 -4.94
N LEU A 197 0.63 -13.40 -4.83
CA LEU A 197 1.28 -12.08 -4.79
C LEU A 197 2.23 -11.95 -3.58
N ILE A 198 1.80 -12.37 -2.41
CA ILE A 198 2.60 -12.38 -1.18
C ILE A 198 3.84 -13.26 -1.35
N ASN A 199 3.68 -14.47 -1.90
CA ASN A 199 4.79 -15.38 -2.14
C ASN A 199 5.81 -14.80 -3.12
N ARG A 200 5.35 -14.17 -4.21
CA ARG A 200 6.24 -13.49 -5.17
C ARG A 200 6.97 -12.33 -4.51
N PHE A 201 6.27 -11.50 -3.76
CA PHE A 201 6.83 -10.34 -3.07
C PHE A 201 7.94 -10.73 -2.08
N PHE A 202 7.68 -11.67 -1.16
CA PHE A 202 8.70 -12.13 -0.21
C PHE A 202 9.85 -12.90 -0.85
N SER A 203 9.63 -13.49 -2.03
CA SER A 203 10.67 -14.13 -2.83
C SER A 203 11.42 -13.17 -3.76
N ASN A 204 11.11 -11.86 -3.73
CA ASN A 204 11.62 -10.86 -4.66
C ASN A 204 11.47 -11.27 -6.14
N LYS A 205 10.35 -11.91 -6.47
CA LYS A 205 9.97 -12.28 -7.84
C LYS A 205 9.12 -11.18 -8.47
N PRO A 206 9.25 -10.91 -9.79
CA PRO A 206 8.38 -9.97 -10.47
C PRO A 206 6.91 -10.35 -10.36
N LEU A 207 6.02 -9.35 -10.31
CA LEU A 207 4.57 -9.56 -10.27
C LEU A 207 3.95 -9.60 -11.68
N ASP A 208 4.70 -9.14 -12.69
CA ASP A 208 4.25 -8.91 -14.06
C ASP A 208 4.66 -10.03 -15.04
N VAL A 209 4.89 -11.24 -14.51
CA VAL A 209 5.30 -12.47 -15.22
C VAL A 209 4.27 -13.59 -15.10
#